data_AF-A7L031-F1
#
_entry.id   AF-A7L031-F1
#
_cell.length_a   1.000
_cell.length_b   1.000
_cell.length_c   1.000
_cell.angle_alpha   90.00
_cell.angle_beta   90.00
_cell.angle_gamma   90.00
#
_symmetry.space_group_name_H-M   'P 1'
#
loop_
_entity.id
_entity.type
_entity.pdbx_description
1 polymer ?
#
loop_
_entity_poly.entity_id
_entity_poly.type
_entity_poly.pdbx_seq_one_letter_code
_entity_poly.pdbx_strand_id
1 'polypeptide(L)' 'TIHGLWPSNYSNPTKPSNCKGSQFNFTKSPQLRSILKPSWPDVESGNDTKFWEGEWNKHGT' A
#
# COMPACT_ATOMS: atom_id res chain seq x y z
N THR A 1 -3.18 13.25 2.66
CA THR A 1 -2.10 12.27 2.42
C THR A 1 -2.63 11.18 1.51
N ILE A 2 -1.77 10.33 0.94
CA ILE A 2 -2.23 9.23 0.09
C ILE A 2 -2.96 8.19 0.97
N HIS A 3 -4.12 7.69 0.54
CA HIS A 3 -4.74 6.52 1.18
C HIS A 3 -4.21 5.25 0.53
N GLY A 4 -4.33 5.14 -0.79
CA GLY A 4 -3.79 4.01 -1.54
C GLY A 4 -3.91 4.20 -3.04
N LEU A 5 -3.26 3.31 -3.78
CA LEU A 5 -3.42 3.18 -5.23
C LEU A 5 -4.05 1.81 -5.49
N TRP A 6 -5.28 1.80 -5.99
CA TRP A 6 -6.08 0.59 -6.11
C TRP A 6 -6.32 0.25 -7.57
N PRO A 7 -5.89 -0.93 -8.05
CA PRO A 7 -6.26 -1.44 -9.36
C PRO A 7 -7.78 -1.58 -9.44
N SER A 8 -8.35 -1.23 -10.59
CA SER A 8 -9.78 -1.36 -10.84
C SER A 8 -10.05 -2.10 -12.15
N ASN A 9 -11.09 -2.92 -12.13
CA ASN A 9 -11.67 -3.53 -13.31
C ASN A 9 -12.88 -2.69 -13.71
N TYR A 10 -12.95 -2.27 -14.98
CA TYR A 10 -14.06 -1.44 -15.49
C TYR A 10 -15.43 -2.03 -15.17
N SER A 11 -15.57 -3.36 -15.24
CA SER A 11 -16.83 -4.06 -14.95
C SER A 11 -17.10 -4.27 -13.45
N ASN A 12 -16.07 -4.18 -12.61
CA ASN A 12 -16.23 -4.28 -11.16
C ASN A 12 -15.19 -3.40 -10.45
N PRO A 13 -15.57 -2.17 -10.05
CA PRO A 13 -14.64 -1.19 -9.48
C PRO A 13 -13.97 -1.62 -8.19
N THR A 14 -14.54 -2.60 -7.48
CA THR A 14 -14.00 -3.12 -6.20
C THR A 14 -13.02 -4.29 -6.39
N LYS A 15 -12.80 -4.70 -7.64
CA LYS A 15 -11.88 -5.76 -8.04
C LYS A 15 -10.81 -5.19 -8.97
N PRO A 16 -9.59 -5.75 -8.95
CA PRO A 16 -9.16 -6.86 -8.10
C PRO A 16 -8.75 -6.41 -6.67
N SER A 17 -8.78 -7.35 -5.73
CA SER A 17 -8.29 -7.17 -4.36
C SER A 17 -7.86 -8.52 -3.78
N ASN A 18 -6.84 -8.51 -2.92
CA ASN A 18 -6.22 -9.69 -2.30
C ASN A 18 -5.71 -10.71 -3.33
N CYS A 19 -5.02 -10.25 -4.37
CA CYS A 19 -4.45 -11.13 -5.38
C CYS A 19 -3.30 -11.95 -4.81
N LYS A 20 -3.03 -13.09 -5.45
CA LYS A 20 -1.79 -13.84 -5.19
C LYS A 20 -0.63 -13.10 -5.85
N GLY A 21 0.30 -12.60 -5.04
CA GLY A 21 1.47 -11.86 -5.51
C GLY A 21 2.63 -11.93 -4.53
N SER A 22 3.69 -11.18 -4.82
CA SER A 22 4.83 -11.05 -3.91
C SER A 22 4.39 -10.41 -2.60
N GLN A 23 4.76 -11.00 -1.46
CA GLN A 23 4.47 -10.42 -0.16
C GLN A 23 5.18 -9.08 0.03
N PHE A 24 4.59 -8.21 0.83
CA PHE A 24 5.22 -6.97 1.24
C PHE A 24 6.58 -7.26 1.88
N ASN A 25 7.63 -6.67 1.31
CA ASN A 25 8.95 -6.72 1.91
C ASN A 25 9.33 -5.33 2.40
N PHE A 26 9.45 -5.21 3.72
CA PHE A 26 9.83 -3.98 4.39
C PHE A 26 11.26 -3.54 4.06
N THR A 27 12.11 -4.40 3.50
CA THR A 27 13.48 -4.07 3.06
C THR A 27 13.48 -3.17 1.80
N LYS A 28 12.64 -2.13 1.80
CA LYS A 28 12.63 -1.04 0.82
C LYS A 28 13.86 -0.16 1.04
N SER A 29 14.36 0.43 -0.05
CA SER A 29 15.52 1.33 0.01
C SER A 29 15.26 2.52 0.96
N PRO A 30 16.30 3.04 1.63
CA PRO A 30 16.20 4.25 2.46
C PRO A 30 15.59 5.45 1.72
N GLN A 31 15.87 5.56 0.43
CA GLN A 31 15.33 6.60 -0.45
C GLN A 31 13.80 6.49 -0.55
N LEU A 32 13.25 5.29 -0.78
CA LEU A 32 11.80 5.14 -0.86
C LEU A 32 11.12 5.49 0.47
N ARG A 33 11.72 5.13 1.60
CA ARG A 33 11.19 5.47 2.94
C ARG A 33 11.14 6.98 3.18
N SER A 34 12.14 7.72 2.72
CA SER A 34 12.15 9.19 2.85
C SER A 34 11.01 9.87 2.08
N ILE A 35 10.52 9.24 1.00
CA ILE A 35 9.39 9.73 0.20
C ILE A 35 8.07 9.27 0.80
N LEU A 36 7.99 8.01 1.22
CA LEU A 36 6.76 7.41 1.74
C LEU A 36 6.30 8.02 3.07
N LYS A 37 7.22 8.30 4.00
CA LYS A 37 6.86 8.87 5.32
C LYS A 37 6.04 10.17 5.23
N PRO A 38 6.45 11.20 4.47
CA PRO A 38 5.65 12.43 4.36
C PRO A 38 4.43 12.29 3.43
N SER A 39 4.51 11.48 2.37
CA SER A 39 3.47 11.42 1.34
C SER A 39 2.37 10.40 1.61
N TRP A 40 2.71 9.31 2.30
CA TRP A 40 1.82 8.18 2.57
C TRP A 40 1.86 7.71 4.05
N PRO A 41 1.72 8.60 5.05
CA PRO A 41 1.72 8.22 6.46
C PRO A 41 0.43 7.49 6.87
N ASP A 42 0.52 6.68 7.91
CA ASP A 42 -0.62 6.21 8.68
C ASP A 42 -1.10 7.33 9.63
N VAL A 43 -2.27 7.88 9.33
CA VAL A 43 -2.86 8.98 10.10
C VAL A 43 -3.77 8.51 11.24
N GLU A 44 -4.10 7.22 11.30
CA GLU A 44 -5.01 6.67 12.30
C GLU A 44 -4.24 6.10 13.49
N SER A 45 -3.28 5.19 13.22
CA SER A 45 -2.53 4.50 14.28
C SER A 45 -1.08 4.94 14.39
N GLY A 46 -0.58 5.73 13.43
CA GLY A 46 0.80 6.19 13.37
C GLY A 46 1.80 5.09 12.99
N ASN A 47 1.33 3.91 12.58
CA ASN A 47 2.17 2.80 12.15
C ASN A 47 2.19 2.68 10.62
N ASP A 48 2.97 3.55 10.00
CA ASP A 48 3.20 3.61 8.56
C ASP A 48 3.50 2.23 7.94
N THR A 49 4.30 1.41 8.63
CA THR A 49 4.75 0.12 8.09
C THR A 49 3.60 -0.85 7.95
N LYS A 50 2.78 -0.96 9.00
CA LYS A 50 1.61 -1.83 9.01
C LYS A 50 0.56 -1.37 7.99
N PHE A 51 0.42 -0.07 7.83
CA PHE A 51 -0.46 0.52 6.83
C PHE A 51 0.01 0.21 5.39
N TRP A 52 1.27 0.44 5.07
CA TRP A 52 1.83 0.12 3.75
C TRP A 52 1.73 -1.38 3.42
N GLU A 53 1.97 -2.23 4.41
CA GLU A 53 1.82 -3.68 4.26
C GLU A 53 0.37 -4.06 3.93
N GLY A 54 -0.61 -3.49 4.63
CA GLY A 54 -2.03 -3.73 4.38
C GLY A 54 -2.45 -3.31 2.97
N GLU A 55 -2.06 -2.10 2.56
CA GLU A 55 -2.36 -1.57 1.24
C GLU A 55 -1.69 -2.39 0.13
N TRP A 56 -0.43 -2.80 0.32
CA TRP A 56 0.25 -3.68 -0.64
C TRP A 56 -0.42 -5.05 -0.76
N ASN A 57 -0.66 -5.73 0.37
CA ASN A 57 -1.19 -7.08 0.34
C ASN A 57 -2.64 -7.14 -0.19
N LYS A 58 -3.41 -6.07 0.00
CA LYS A 58 -4.80 -6.01 -0.45
C LYS A 58 -4.96 -5.45 -1.86
N HIS A 59 -4.13 -4.49 -2.25
CA HIS A 59 -4.32 -3.73 -3.49
C HIS A 59 -3.09 -3.68 -4.40
N GLY A 60 -1.88 -3.87 -3.87
CA GLY A 60 -0.64 -3.85 -4.65
C GLY A 60 -0.25 -5.18 -5.31
N THR A 61 -0.92 -6.28 -4.97
CA THR A 61 -0.70 -7.62 -5.53
C THR A 61 -1.53 -7.93 -6.77
#